data_AF-A0A843HN72-F1
#
_entry.id   AF-A0A843HN72-F1
#
_cell.length_a   1.000
_cell.length_b   1.000
_cell.length_c   1.000
_cell.angle_alpha   90.00
_cell.angle_beta   90.00
_cell.angle_gamma   90.00
#
_symmetry.space_group_name_H-M   'P 1'
#
loop_
_entity.id
_entity.type
_entity.pdbx_description
1 polymer ?
#
loop_
_entity_poly.entity_id
_entity_poly.type
_entity_poly.pdbx_seq_one_letter_code
_entity_poly.pdbx_strand_id
1 'polypeptide(L)'
;MAKTQITMREVVSQLRSQGHSITYYERKDGGILIRSIDGQMFTGATGNLYARAMAGTSLSSKRAAQISQITWSGKRAKNQISDREVKKKLEKVQRKWRKAFPKVDGKVPKQGRKTARKVQWSLQNRGKEETMRLLNEAERYASGKAYSKNIQFLIGYIKDAASKYGSPELDDLADRVEENAFLIMEEMIEPVYQELYKLNAGVPPEEIVRNIERIIHL
;
A
#
# COMPACT_ATOMS: atom_id res chain seq x y z
N MET A 1 -35.68 6.62 39.12
CA MET A 1 -35.78 5.25 38.58
C MET A 1 -34.39 4.81 38.14
N ALA A 2 -33.82 3.78 38.79
CA ALA A 2 -32.50 3.26 38.41
C ALA A 2 -32.62 2.60 37.03
N LYS A 3 -31.92 3.13 36.02
CA LYS A 3 -31.80 2.47 34.71
C LYS A 3 -30.94 1.22 34.90
N THR A 4 -31.58 0.06 35.03
CA THR A 4 -30.91 -1.24 35.07
C THR A 4 -30.06 -1.39 33.81
N GLN A 5 -28.73 -1.36 33.96
CA GLN A 5 -27.82 -1.48 32.83
C GLN A 5 -27.78 -2.94 32.40
N ILE A 6 -28.35 -3.23 31.23
CA ILE A 6 -28.33 -4.57 30.65
C ILE A 6 -26.89 -4.93 30.26
N THR A 7 -26.41 -6.03 30.84
CA THR A 7 -25.10 -6.62 30.62
C THR A 7 -24.99 -7.23 29.22
N MET A 8 -23.78 -7.40 28.70
CA MET A 8 -23.60 -8.07 27.39
C MET A 8 -24.06 -9.52 27.40
N ARG A 9 -24.07 -10.18 28.56
CA ARG A 9 -24.55 -11.56 28.69
C ARG A 9 -26.07 -11.63 28.51
N GLU A 10 -26.79 -10.66 29.06
CA GLU A 10 -28.24 -10.51 28.84
C GLU A 10 -28.55 -10.16 27.38
N VAL A 11 -27.78 -9.27 26.75
CA VAL A 11 -27.92 -8.94 25.32
C VAL A 11 -27.72 -10.18 24.44
N VAL A 12 -26.70 -10.99 24.70
CA VAL A 12 -26.47 -12.24 23.96
C VAL A 12 -27.60 -13.24 24.17
N SER A 13 -28.10 -13.37 25.41
CA SER A 13 -29.21 -14.26 25.73
C SER A 13 -30.49 -13.86 24.97
N GLN A 14 -30.81 -12.57 24.98
CA GLN A 14 -31.95 -12.00 24.27
C GLN A 14 -31.87 -12.22 22.76
N LEU A 15 -30.71 -11.94 22.14
CA LEU A 15 -30.57 -12.12 20.69
C LEU A 15 -30.62 -13.60 20.30
N ARG A 16 -30.09 -14.50 21.14
CA ARG A 16 -30.22 -15.95 20.92
C ARG A 16 -31.68 -16.43 21.04
N SER A 17 -32.44 -15.91 22.00
CA SER A 17 -33.87 -16.24 22.10
C SER A 17 -34.70 -15.69 20.93
N GLN A 18 -34.21 -14.65 20.26
CA GLN A 18 -34.76 -14.11 19.01
C GLN A 18 -34.29 -14.88 17.75
N GLY A 19 -33.46 -15.92 17.90
CA GLY A 19 -33.03 -16.79 16.80
C GLY A 19 -31.69 -16.41 16.13
N HIS A 20 -30.97 -15.40 16.65
CA HIS A 20 -29.69 -14.99 16.09
C HIS A 20 -28.54 -15.95 16.48
N SER A 21 -27.68 -16.26 15.51
CA SER A 21 -26.47 -17.07 15.71
C SER A 21 -25.31 -16.16 16.14
N ILE A 22 -24.84 -16.30 17.39
CA ILE A 22 -23.83 -15.41 17.97
C ILE A 22 -22.59 -16.18 18.41
N THR A 23 -21.45 -15.78 17.88
CA THR A 23 -20.13 -16.21 18.34
C THR A 23 -19.44 -15.09 19.10
N TYR A 24 -18.97 -15.38 20.31
CA TYR A 24 -18.26 -14.42 21.15
C TYR A 24 -17.08 -15.05 21.87
N TYR A 25 -16.19 -14.18 22.36
CA TYR A 25 -15.09 -14.54 23.25
C TYR A 25 -15.34 -13.92 24.63
N GLU A 26 -15.22 -14.72 25.69
CA GLU A 26 -15.27 -14.25 27.07
C GLU A 26 -13.86 -13.87 27.54
N ARG A 27 -13.73 -12.65 28.06
CA ARG A 27 -12.48 -12.08 28.56
C ARG A 27 -12.24 -12.54 30.00
N LYS A 28 -10.98 -12.46 30.45
CA LYS A 28 -10.57 -12.80 31.83
C LYS A 28 -11.31 -12.00 32.92
N ASP A 29 -11.83 -10.82 32.59
CA ASP A 29 -12.63 -9.96 33.47
C ASP A 29 -14.14 -10.29 33.44
N GLY A 30 -14.54 -11.38 32.79
CA GLY A 30 -15.95 -11.76 32.60
C GLY A 30 -16.68 -10.94 31.53
N GLY A 31 -15.98 -10.06 30.81
CA GLY A 31 -16.56 -9.29 29.71
C GLY A 31 -16.73 -10.11 28.43
N ILE A 32 -17.85 -9.94 27.73
CA ILE A 32 -18.09 -10.59 26.44
C ILE A 32 -17.63 -9.69 25.28
N LEU A 33 -16.95 -10.26 24.29
CA LEU A 33 -16.60 -9.60 23.02
C LEU A 33 -17.16 -10.40 21.85
N ILE A 34 -18.18 -9.85 21.20
CA ILE A 34 -18.87 -10.48 20.08
C ILE A 34 -17.99 -10.41 18.83
N ARG A 35 -17.79 -11.58 18.21
CA ARG A 35 -16.99 -11.76 16.99
C ARG A 35 -17.87 -11.96 15.77
N SER A 36 -19.04 -12.56 15.92
CA SER A 36 -20.01 -12.65 14.83
C SER A 36 -21.47 -12.72 15.30
N ILE A 37 -22.35 -12.22 14.45
CA ILE A 37 -23.82 -12.36 14.55
C ILE A 37 -24.32 -12.72 13.14
N ASP A 38 -25.04 -13.83 12.99
CA ASP A 38 -25.61 -14.33 11.72
C ASP A 38 -24.60 -14.37 10.56
N GLY A 39 -23.36 -14.78 10.85
CA GLY A 39 -22.27 -14.84 9.88
C GLY A 39 -21.58 -13.50 9.61
N GLN A 40 -22.12 -12.37 10.06
CA GLN A 40 -21.43 -11.08 9.98
C GLN A 40 -20.30 -11.01 11.01
N MET A 41 -19.08 -10.73 10.54
CA MET A 41 -17.87 -10.70 11.37
C MET A 41 -17.56 -9.29 11.89
N PHE A 42 -17.16 -9.20 13.16
CA PHE A 42 -16.85 -7.94 13.85
C PHE A 42 -15.46 -7.98 14.51
N THR A 43 -14.80 -6.83 14.54
CA THR A 43 -13.48 -6.67 15.18
C THR A 43 -13.55 -5.74 16.40
N GLY A 44 -13.10 -6.23 17.55
CA GLY A 44 -13.02 -5.43 18.77
C GLY A 44 -14.41 -5.09 19.34
N ALA A 45 -14.62 -3.84 19.74
CA ALA A 45 -15.85 -3.40 20.42
C ALA A 45 -17.07 -3.24 19.48
N THR A 46 -16.89 -3.33 18.16
CA THR A 46 -17.97 -3.07 17.19
C THR A 46 -19.06 -4.13 17.23
N GLY A 47 -18.72 -5.41 17.49
CA GLY A 47 -19.71 -6.48 17.62
C GLY A 47 -20.64 -6.26 18.81
N ASN A 48 -20.11 -5.77 19.94
CA ASN A 48 -20.91 -5.47 21.12
C ASN A 48 -21.85 -4.27 20.90
N LEU A 49 -21.41 -3.26 20.15
CA LEU A 49 -22.25 -2.13 19.77
C LEU A 49 -23.39 -2.57 18.86
N TYR A 50 -23.07 -3.39 17.87
CA TYR A 50 -24.04 -3.92 16.92
C TYR A 50 -25.10 -4.77 17.61
N ALA A 51 -24.69 -5.71 18.47
CA ALA A 51 -25.60 -6.53 19.26
C ALA A 51 -26.53 -5.70 20.17
N ARG A 52 -25.99 -4.64 20.80
CA ARG A 52 -26.78 -3.74 21.64
C ARG A 52 -27.84 -2.99 20.85
N ALA A 53 -27.45 -2.48 19.68
CA ALA A 53 -28.38 -1.82 18.77
C ALA A 53 -29.50 -2.77 18.32
N MET A 54 -29.16 -4.02 17.96
CA MET A 54 -30.16 -5.05 17.62
C MET A 54 -31.10 -5.37 18.77
N ALA A 55 -30.58 -5.46 19.99
CA ALA A 55 -31.39 -5.73 21.19
C ALA A 55 -32.22 -4.52 21.67
N GLY A 56 -32.15 -3.37 20.99
CA GLY A 56 -32.83 -2.14 21.40
C GLY A 56 -32.26 -1.50 22.66
N THR A 57 -31.04 -1.91 23.06
CA THR A 57 -30.39 -1.44 24.29
C THR A 57 -29.33 -0.40 23.96
N SER A 58 -29.40 0.78 24.58
CA SER A 58 -28.39 1.82 24.40
C SER A 58 -27.34 1.79 25.51
N LEU A 59 -26.12 2.20 25.16
CA LEU A 59 -25.07 2.47 26.15
C LEU A 59 -25.48 3.63 27.06
N SER A 60 -25.01 3.63 28.31
CA SER A 60 -25.06 4.85 29.12
C SER A 60 -24.28 5.97 28.41
N SER A 61 -24.75 7.21 28.51
CA SER A 61 -24.16 8.38 27.85
C SER A 61 -22.65 8.49 28.10
N LYS A 62 -22.19 8.24 29.34
CA LYS A 62 -20.77 8.19 29.72
C LYS A 62 -19.98 7.14 28.93
N ARG A 63 -20.55 5.95 28.73
CA ARG A 63 -19.87 4.83 28.06
C ARG A 63 -19.94 4.93 26.54
N ALA A 64 -21.00 5.53 26.00
CA ALA A 64 -21.10 5.94 24.60
C ALA A 64 -20.03 7.00 24.25
N ALA A 65 -19.85 8.01 25.10
CA ALA A 65 -18.81 9.03 24.93
C ALA A 65 -17.39 8.45 25.03
N GLN A 66 -17.17 7.49 25.95
CA GLN A 66 -15.88 6.82 26.07
C GLN A 66 -15.57 5.97 24.82
N ILE A 67 -16.56 5.25 24.29
CA ILE A 67 -16.39 4.46 23.07
C ILE A 67 -16.19 5.36 21.86
N SER A 68 -16.92 6.47 21.73
CA SER A 68 -16.74 7.42 20.63
C SER A 68 -15.34 8.03 20.64
N GLN A 69 -14.82 8.42 21.81
CA GLN A 69 -13.43 8.87 21.97
C GLN A 69 -12.40 7.78 21.62
N ILE A 70 -12.64 6.52 22.02
CA ILE A 70 -11.76 5.39 21.67
C ILE A 70 -11.81 5.10 20.16
N THR A 71 -12.98 5.18 19.51
CA THR A 71 -13.10 4.99 18.07
C THR A 71 -12.54 6.15 17.25
N TRP A 72 -12.65 7.39 17.73
CA TRP A 72 -12.08 8.57 17.08
C TRP A 72 -10.56 8.60 17.19
N SER A 73 -10.01 8.30 18.37
CA SER A 73 -8.56 8.13 18.57
C SER A 73 -8.01 6.92 17.81
N GLY A 74 -8.74 5.80 17.76
CA GLY A 74 -8.37 4.61 16.98
C GLY A 74 -8.43 4.77 15.46
N LYS A 75 -9.40 5.54 14.93
CA LYS A 75 -9.45 5.89 13.50
C LYS A 75 -8.33 6.86 13.09
N ARG A 76 -8.01 7.85 13.95
CA ARG A 76 -6.90 8.78 13.69
C ARG A 76 -5.53 8.09 13.79
N ALA A 77 -5.38 7.14 14.72
CA ALA A 77 -4.16 6.34 14.87
C ALA A 77 -3.94 5.31 13.75
N LYS A 78 -4.98 4.85 13.05
CA LYS A 78 -4.85 3.92 11.91
C LYS A 78 -4.46 4.60 10.59
N ASN A 79 -4.69 5.91 10.46
CA ASN A 79 -4.32 6.66 9.24
C ASN A 79 -3.07 7.54 9.41
N GLN A 80 -2.57 7.73 10.63
CA GLN A 80 -1.31 8.44 10.85
C GLN A 80 -0.14 7.47 10.81
N ILE A 81 0.69 7.60 9.78
CA ILE A 81 1.96 6.90 9.67
C ILE A 81 2.78 7.17 10.94
N SER A 82 3.04 6.14 11.73
CA SER A 82 3.83 6.23 12.96
C SER A 82 5.32 6.29 12.66
N ASP A 83 6.12 6.89 13.55
CA ASP A 83 7.59 6.89 13.41
C ASP A 83 8.16 5.47 13.40
N ARG A 84 7.47 4.55 14.10
CA ARG A 84 7.79 3.12 14.11
C ARG A 84 7.62 2.49 12.74
N GLU A 85 6.58 2.86 12.00
CA GLU A 85 6.35 2.36 10.62
C GLU A 85 7.39 2.91 9.66
N VAL A 86 7.70 4.21 9.73
CA VAL A 86 8.78 4.79 8.91
C VAL A 86 10.11 4.10 9.19
N LYS A 87 10.46 3.89 10.47
CA LYS A 87 11.70 3.23 10.87
C LYS A 87 11.76 1.78 10.36
N LYS A 88 10.70 0.99 10.56
CA LYS A 88 10.61 -0.38 10.03
C LYS A 88 10.78 -0.41 8.52
N LYS A 89 10.14 0.52 7.82
CA LYS A 89 10.23 0.61 6.36
C LYS A 89 11.63 1.00 5.90
N LEU A 90 12.27 1.97 6.54
CA LEU A 90 13.65 2.35 6.28
C LEU A 90 14.61 1.16 6.47
N GLU A 91 14.49 0.41 7.57
CA GLU A 91 15.31 -0.78 7.81
C GLU A 91 15.10 -1.84 6.72
N LYS A 92 13.85 -2.08 6.31
CA LYS A 92 13.52 -3.00 5.22
C LYS A 92 14.17 -2.58 3.89
N VAL A 93 14.05 -1.30 3.54
CA VAL A 93 14.67 -0.71 2.35
C VAL A 93 16.18 -0.88 2.42
N GLN A 94 16.83 -0.50 3.53
CA GLN A 94 18.27 -0.65 3.71
C GLN A 94 18.75 -2.10 3.56
N ARG A 95 17.99 -3.08 4.09
CA ARG A 95 18.32 -4.51 3.90
C ARG A 95 18.27 -4.92 2.44
N LYS A 96 17.22 -4.54 1.70
CA LYS A 96 17.11 -4.82 0.26
C LYS A 96 18.24 -4.15 -0.52
N TRP A 97 18.56 -2.90 -0.21
CA TRP A 97 19.67 -2.17 -0.84
C TRP A 97 21.02 -2.86 -0.61
N ARG A 98 21.31 -3.35 0.60
CA ARG A 98 22.54 -4.11 0.87
C ARG A 98 22.61 -5.42 0.09
N LYS A 99 21.46 -6.05 -0.16
CA LYS A 99 21.36 -7.29 -0.94
C LYS A 99 21.54 -7.02 -2.45
N ALA A 100 20.86 -6.00 -2.97
CA ALA A 100 20.93 -5.63 -4.38
C ALA A 100 22.29 -5.02 -4.77
N PHE A 101 22.90 -4.28 -3.85
CA PHE A 101 24.19 -3.65 -4.07
C PHE A 101 25.14 -4.07 -2.93
N PRO A 102 25.75 -5.28 -3.04
CA PRO A 102 26.74 -5.72 -2.07
C PRO A 102 27.92 -4.75 -2.03
N LYS A 103 28.61 -4.70 -0.89
CA LYS A 103 29.79 -3.86 -0.74
C LYS A 103 30.88 -4.35 -1.69
N VAL A 104 31.39 -3.46 -2.52
CA VAL A 104 32.64 -3.68 -3.26
C VAL A 104 33.74 -3.00 -2.43
N ASP A 105 34.81 -3.73 -2.12
CA ASP A 105 35.94 -3.26 -1.31
C ASP A 105 35.56 -2.65 0.05
N GLY A 106 34.60 -3.29 0.75
CA GLY A 106 34.14 -2.85 2.07
C GLY A 106 33.34 -1.53 2.08
N LYS A 107 33.17 -0.86 0.93
CA LYS A 107 32.48 0.42 0.81
C LYS A 107 31.00 0.20 0.48
N VAL A 108 30.13 0.91 1.22
CA VAL A 108 28.70 0.96 0.88
C VAL A 108 28.55 1.69 -0.47
N PRO A 109 27.84 1.10 -1.46
CA PRO A 109 27.58 1.71 -2.76
C PRO A 109 27.05 3.14 -2.63
N LYS A 110 27.53 4.05 -3.49
CA LYS A 110 27.20 5.49 -3.43
C LYS A 110 25.69 5.72 -3.46
N GLN A 111 24.94 4.89 -4.19
CA GLN A 111 23.48 5.00 -4.28
C GLN A 111 22.78 4.79 -2.91
N GLY A 112 23.16 3.78 -2.12
CA GLY A 112 22.54 3.51 -0.81
C GLY A 112 22.75 4.65 0.21
N ARG A 113 23.89 5.34 0.17
CA ARG A 113 24.16 6.51 1.02
C ARG A 113 23.31 7.73 0.64
N LYS A 114 23.10 7.97 -0.67
CA LYS A 114 22.25 9.05 -1.16
C LYS A 114 20.79 8.85 -0.72
N THR A 115 20.29 7.62 -0.77
CA THR A 115 18.93 7.26 -0.34
C THR A 115 18.71 7.53 1.15
N ALA A 116 19.64 7.11 2.02
CA ALA A 116 19.52 7.35 3.46
C ALA A 116 19.48 8.84 3.81
N ARG A 117 20.34 9.66 3.17
CA ARG A 117 20.33 11.13 3.35
C ARG A 117 19.03 11.77 2.86
N LYS A 118 18.52 11.36 1.69
CA LYS A 118 17.23 11.85 1.16
C LYS A 118 16.07 11.52 2.10
N VAL A 119 16.02 10.31 2.65
CA VAL A 119 14.97 9.89 3.59
C VAL A 119 15.03 10.73 4.87
N GLN A 120 16.23 10.92 5.44
CA GLN A 120 16.39 11.73 6.65
C GLN A 120 15.98 13.20 6.42
N TRP A 121 16.39 13.79 5.30
CA TRP A 121 16.00 15.14 4.93
C TRP A 121 14.47 15.24 4.70
N SER A 122 13.86 14.26 4.03
CA SER A 122 12.41 14.23 3.81
C SER A 122 11.62 14.13 5.12
N LEU A 123 12.11 13.35 6.09
CA LEU A 123 11.50 13.27 7.42
C LEU A 123 11.47 14.62 8.12
N GLN A 124 12.55 15.38 7.99
CA GLN A 124 12.71 16.69 8.62
C GLN A 124 11.90 17.80 7.93
N ASN A 125 11.74 17.72 6.61
CA ASN A 125 11.25 18.85 5.81
C ASN A 125 9.90 18.63 5.11
N ARG A 126 9.50 17.38 4.86
CA ARG A 126 8.30 17.05 4.06
C ARG A 126 7.28 16.16 4.77
N GLY A 127 7.58 15.70 5.99
CA GLY A 127 6.69 14.89 6.78
C GLY A 127 6.67 13.40 6.40
N LYS A 128 5.83 12.63 7.10
CA LYS A 128 5.89 11.16 7.13
C LYS A 128 5.29 10.52 5.87
N GLU A 129 4.27 11.12 5.28
CA GLU A 129 3.62 10.63 4.06
C GLU A 129 4.57 10.64 2.86
N GLU A 130 5.18 11.79 2.58
CA GLU A 130 6.15 11.91 1.49
C GLU A 130 7.39 11.04 1.72
N THR A 131 7.82 10.91 2.98
CA THR A 131 8.89 9.99 3.35
C THR A 131 8.51 8.53 3.04
N MET A 132 7.28 8.11 3.37
CA MET A 132 6.82 6.76 3.04
C MET A 132 6.72 6.53 1.53
N ARG A 133 6.32 7.55 0.76
CA ARG A 133 6.35 7.50 -0.71
C ARG A 133 7.77 7.27 -1.23
N LEU A 134 8.74 8.06 -0.76
CA LEU A 134 10.16 7.90 -1.12
C LEU A 134 10.72 6.53 -0.69
N LEU A 135 10.33 6.03 0.48
CA LEU A 135 10.75 4.71 0.95
C LEU A 135 10.15 3.57 0.12
N ASN A 136 8.90 3.70 -0.32
CA ASN A 136 8.27 2.74 -1.24
C ASN A 136 9.00 2.72 -2.60
N GLU A 137 9.32 3.89 -3.14
CA GLU A 137 10.05 4.03 -4.40
C GLU A 137 11.47 3.44 -4.28
N ALA A 138 12.17 3.75 -3.19
CA ALA A 138 13.48 3.16 -2.90
C ALA A 138 13.42 1.64 -2.69
N GLU A 139 12.32 1.11 -2.16
CA GLU A 139 12.11 -0.35 -2.02
C GLU A 139 11.93 -1.01 -3.39
N ARG A 140 11.15 -0.39 -4.28
CA ARG A 140 10.93 -0.86 -5.66
C ARG A 140 12.26 -0.96 -6.38
N TYR A 141 13.06 0.11 -6.35
CA TYR A 141 14.38 0.13 -6.97
C TYR A 141 15.35 -0.90 -6.39
N ALA A 142 15.37 -1.05 -5.06
CA ALA A 142 16.19 -2.09 -4.43
C ALA A 142 15.73 -3.52 -4.77
N SER A 143 14.53 -3.67 -5.32
CA SER A 143 14.00 -4.94 -5.84
C SER A 143 14.21 -5.05 -7.35
N GLY A 144 14.97 -4.13 -7.97
CA GLY A 144 15.25 -4.06 -9.40
C GLY A 144 14.18 -3.39 -10.25
N LYS A 145 13.05 -2.96 -9.68
CA LYS A 145 11.96 -2.31 -10.43
C LYS A 145 12.32 -0.89 -10.84
N ALA A 146 11.87 -0.48 -12.02
CA ALA A 146 12.17 0.84 -12.55
C ALA A 146 11.55 1.98 -11.72
N TYR A 147 12.23 3.13 -11.66
CA TYR A 147 11.67 4.36 -11.08
C TYR A 147 10.45 4.83 -11.88
N SER A 148 9.39 5.27 -11.19
CA SER A 148 8.19 5.80 -11.86
C SER A 148 8.51 6.93 -12.83
N LYS A 149 9.48 7.80 -12.48
CA LYS A 149 9.95 8.86 -13.38
C LYS A 149 10.60 8.33 -14.64
N ASN A 150 11.40 7.27 -14.53
CA ASN A 150 12.08 6.68 -15.68
C ASN A 150 11.09 6.02 -16.63
N ILE A 151 10.05 5.38 -16.08
CA ILE A 151 8.94 4.84 -16.87
C ILE A 151 8.16 5.96 -17.56
N GLN A 152 7.86 7.06 -16.86
CA GLN A 152 7.19 8.22 -17.48
C GLN A 152 8.01 8.83 -18.61
N PHE A 153 9.33 8.95 -18.43
CA PHE A 153 10.23 9.41 -19.50
C PHE A 153 10.22 8.43 -20.68
N LEU A 154 10.25 7.13 -20.42
CA LEU A 154 10.18 6.11 -21.46
C LEU A 154 8.87 6.20 -22.26
N ILE A 155 7.73 6.28 -21.57
CA ILE A 155 6.41 6.44 -22.20
C ILE A 155 6.38 7.70 -23.07
N GLY A 156 6.84 8.83 -22.52
CA GLY A 156 6.93 10.09 -23.29
C GLY A 156 7.77 9.94 -24.55
N TYR A 157 8.92 9.27 -24.45
CA TYR A 157 9.79 9.02 -25.59
C TYR A 157 9.13 8.12 -26.65
N ILE A 158 8.39 7.08 -26.23
CA ILE A 158 7.64 6.21 -27.14
C ILE A 158 6.53 7.00 -27.85
N LYS A 159 5.77 7.84 -27.13
CA LYS A 159 4.72 8.69 -27.72
C LYS A 159 5.27 9.72 -28.69
N ASP A 160 6.41 10.34 -28.37
CA ASP A 160 7.12 11.24 -29.28
C ASP A 160 7.57 10.52 -30.55
N ALA A 161 8.06 9.28 -30.43
CA ALA A 161 8.42 8.44 -31.57
C ALA A 161 7.18 8.06 -32.41
N ALA A 162 6.08 7.67 -31.78
CA ALA A 162 4.82 7.36 -32.45
C ALA A 162 4.33 8.54 -33.31
N SER A 163 4.37 9.74 -32.75
CA SER A 163 4.03 10.99 -33.45
C SER A 163 5.00 11.29 -34.60
N LYS A 164 6.32 11.18 -34.36
CA LYS A 164 7.37 11.47 -35.35
C LYS A 164 7.29 10.54 -36.57
N TYR A 165 7.03 9.26 -36.35
CA TYR A 165 7.02 8.24 -37.40
C TYR A 165 5.62 7.87 -37.89
N GLY A 166 4.57 8.44 -37.30
CA GLY A 166 3.18 8.16 -37.65
C GLY A 166 2.77 6.70 -37.42
N SER A 167 3.24 6.07 -36.34
CA SER A 167 3.01 4.65 -36.04
C SER A 167 2.05 4.48 -34.86
N PRO A 168 0.81 4.00 -35.10
CA PRO A 168 -0.13 3.63 -34.05
C PRO A 168 0.39 2.52 -33.13
N GLU A 169 1.20 1.60 -33.65
CA GLU A 169 1.73 0.47 -32.90
C GLU A 169 2.66 0.91 -31.75
N LEU A 170 3.41 2.01 -31.97
CA LEU A 170 4.22 2.64 -30.93
C LEU A 170 3.35 3.32 -29.87
N ASP A 171 2.23 3.94 -30.27
CA ASP A 171 1.31 4.57 -29.31
C ASP A 171 0.64 3.50 -28.42
N ASP A 172 0.17 2.41 -29.03
CA ASP A 172 -0.37 1.25 -28.30
C ASP A 172 0.68 0.62 -27.37
N LEU A 173 1.96 0.58 -27.78
CA LEU A 173 3.05 0.11 -26.93
C LEU A 173 3.23 1.03 -25.72
N ALA A 174 3.14 2.35 -25.89
CA ALA A 174 3.26 3.30 -24.79
C ALA A 174 2.18 3.08 -23.72
N ASP A 175 0.95 2.81 -24.16
CA ASP A 175 -0.18 2.51 -23.27
C ASP A 175 0.02 1.16 -22.55
N ARG A 176 0.49 0.11 -23.25
CA ARG A 176 0.82 -1.18 -22.61
C ARG A 176 1.96 -1.04 -21.58
N VAL A 177 2.96 -0.21 -21.86
CA VAL A 177 4.06 0.13 -20.94
C VAL A 177 3.53 0.84 -19.70
N GLU A 178 2.56 1.74 -19.86
CA GLU A 178 1.90 2.43 -18.75
C GLU A 178 1.10 1.47 -17.87
N GLU A 179 0.27 0.61 -18.47
CA GLU A 179 -0.53 -0.40 -17.77
C GLU A 179 0.35 -1.38 -16.97
N ASN A 180 1.52 -1.73 -17.51
CA ASN A 180 2.43 -2.71 -16.94
C ASN A 180 3.64 -2.09 -16.22
N ALA A 181 3.60 -0.79 -15.92
CA ALA A 181 4.69 -0.05 -15.28
C ALA A 181 5.19 -0.65 -13.94
N PHE A 182 4.40 -1.48 -13.27
CA PHE A 182 4.78 -2.14 -12.03
C PHE A 182 5.63 -3.40 -12.21
N LEU A 183 5.69 -3.94 -13.43
CA LEU A 183 6.47 -5.13 -13.83
C LEU A 183 7.84 -4.77 -14.41
N ILE A 184 7.98 -3.56 -14.96
CA ILE A 184 9.21 -3.12 -15.62
C ILE A 184 10.37 -2.98 -14.64
N MET A 185 11.49 -3.62 -14.98
CA MET A 185 12.74 -3.58 -14.24
C MET A 185 13.63 -2.45 -14.76
N GLU A 186 14.44 -1.84 -13.88
CA GLU A 186 15.32 -0.73 -14.25
C GLU A 186 16.34 -1.17 -15.32
N GLU A 187 16.83 -2.41 -15.24
CA GLU A 187 17.77 -2.98 -16.22
C GLU A 187 17.17 -3.15 -17.62
N MET A 188 15.84 -3.17 -17.75
CA MET A 188 15.15 -3.26 -19.04
C MET A 188 15.09 -1.91 -19.77
N ILE A 189 15.22 -0.78 -19.05
CA ILE A 189 15.02 0.56 -19.60
C ILE A 189 16.05 0.89 -20.69
N GLU A 190 17.33 0.62 -20.44
CA GLU A 190 18.40 0.92 -21.39
C GLU A 190 18.28 0.10 -22.70
N PRO A 191 18.07 -1.24 -22.65
CA PRO A 191 17.77 -2.01 -23.85
C PRO A 191 16.58 -1.48 -24.65
N VAL A 192 15.51 -1.03 -23.99
CA VAL A 192 14.36 -0.44 -24.69
C VAL A 192 14.75 0.84 -25.42
N TYR A 193 15.54 1.74 -24.80
CA TYR A 193 16.05 2.92 -25.49
C TYR A 193 16.92 2.56 -26.70
N GLN A 194 17.75 1.51 -26.59
CA GLN A 194 18.56 1.05 -27.71
C GLN A 194 17.72 0.56 -28.88
N GLU A 195 16.61 -0.14 -28.64
CA GLU A 195 15.66 -0.49 -29.70
C GLU A 195 15.03 0.76 -30.32
N LEU A 196 14.56 1.72 -29.50
CA LEU A 196 13.95 2.95 -30.02
C LEU A 196 14.91 3.79 -30.87
N TYR A 197 16.21 3.79 -30.56
CA TYR A 197 17.21 4.49 -31.39
C TYR A 197 17.35 3.91 -32.80
N LYS A 198 17.03 2.63 -33.01
CA LYS A 198 17.08 2.00 -34.34
C LYS A 198 16.02 2.54 -35.30
N LEU A 199 14.97 3.21 -34.80
CA LEU A 199 14.03 3.95 -35.66
C LEU A 199 14.77 4.99 -36.51
N ASN A 200 15.79 5.65 -35.96
CA ASN A 200 16.61 6.61 -36.72
C ASN A 200 17.49 5.93 -37.77
N ALA A 201 17.75 4.63 -37.64
CA ALA A 201 18.48 3.81 -38.61
C ALA A 201 17.54 3.21 -39.68
N GLY A 202 16.25 3.57 -39.67
CA GLY A 202 15.27 3.10 -40.65
C GLY A 202 14.66 1.73 -40.35
N VAL A 203 14.85 1.20 -39.13
CA VAL A 203 14.19 -0.05 -38.73
C VAL A 203 12.68 0.20 -38.57
N PRO A 204 11.80 -0.67 -39.12
CA PRO A 204 10.36 -0.47 -39.05
C PRO A 204 9.82 -0.45 -37.61
N PRO A 205 8.85 0.44 -37.28
CA PRO A 205 8.24 0.52 -35.95
C PRO A 205 7.70 -0.81 -35.42
N GLU A 206 7.12 -1.66 -36.27
CA GLU A 206 6.54 -2.95 -35.88
C GLU A 206 7.61 -3.97 -35.45
N GLU A 207 8.82 -3.85 -35.98
CA GLU A 207 9.96 -4.64 -35.52
C GLU A 207 10.45 -4.14 -34.15
N ILE A 208 10.52 -2.81 -33.97
CA ILE A 208 10.88 -2.20 -32.70
C ILE A 208 9.90 -2.56 -31.59
N VAL A 209 8.59 -2.48 -31.86
CA VAL A 209 7.54 -2.85 -30.91
C VAL A 209 7.72 -4.32 -30.46
N ARG A 210 7.85 -5.26 -31.40
CA ARG A 210 8.05 -6.68 -31.08
C ARG A 210 9.31 -6.94 -30.25
N ASN A 211 10.40 -6.23 -30.52
CA ASN A 211 11.63 -6.37 -29.75
C ASN A 211 11.49 -5.80 -28.34
N ILE A 212 10.83 -4.64 -28.20
CA ILE A 212 10.56 -4.04 -26.90
C ILE A 212 9.66 -4.96 -26.07
N GLU A 213 8.57 -5.45 -26.63
CA GLU A 213 7.66 -6.40 -25.95
C GLU A 213 8.41 -7.62 -25.40
N ARG A 214 9.35 -8.18 -26.17
CA ARG A 214 10.22 -9.26 -25.68
C ARG A 214 11.13 -8.84 -24.51
N ILE A 215 11.68 -7.62 -24.54
CA ILE A 215 12.57 -7.09 -23.49
C ILE A 215 11.80 -6.90 -22.17
N ILE A 216 10.59 -6.35 -22.23
CA ILE A 216 9.78 -6.03 -21.05
C ILE A 216 8.72 -7.09 -20.71
N HIS A 217 8.69 -8.19 -21.46
CA HIS A 217 7.77 -9.32 -21.28
C HIS A 217 6.29 -8.93 -21.31
N LEU A 218 5.94 -8.10 -22.30
CA LEU A 218 4.56 -7.79 -22.68
C LEU A 218 4.10 -8.72 -23.80
#